data_AF-A0A9Q3BY66-F1
#
_entry.id   AF-A0A9Q3BY66-F1
#
_cell.length_a   1.000
_cell.length_b   1.000
_cell.length_c   1.000
_cell.angle_alpha   90.00
_cell.angle_beta   90.00
_cell.angle_gamma   90.00
#
_symmetry.space_group_name_H-M   'P 1'
#
loop_
_entity.id
_entity.type
_entity.pdbx_description
1 polymer ?
#
loop_
_entity_poly.entity_id
_entity_poly.type
_entity_poly.pdbx_seq_one_letter_code
_entity_poly.pdbx_strand_id
1 'polypeptide(L)'
;MDMDLPTLSSHASLEEQWDEEVEPEEIETVLKIAPPSDHKYFPVLSKVKEEKLPPHCPCDQHIELEHLLPPVGVIYTLSNTESETLWSYISDNVEKVFIRPSSS
;
A
#
# COMPACT_ATOMS: atom_id res chain seq x y z
N MET A 1 -2.34 -53.64 6.65
CA MET A 1 -1.94 -52.57 7.60
C MET A 1 -1.44 -51.48 6.69
N ASP A 2 -2.35 -50.63 6.26
CA ASP A 2 -2.07 -49.57 5.29
C ASP A 2 -2.61 -48.31 5.95
N MET A 3 -1.67 -47.39 6.19
CA MET A 3 -1.87 -46.21 7.01
C MET A 3 -2.78 -45.22 6.30
N ASP A 4 -3.93 -44.94 6.91
CA ASP A 4 -4.71 -43.76 6.59
C ASP A 4 -3.87 -42.51 6.91
N LEU A 5 -3.45 -41.80 5.86
CA LEU A 5 -2.81 -40.50 5.97
C LEU A 5 -3.88 -39.44 6.27
N PRO A 6 -3.76 -38.65 7.35
CA PRO A 6 -4.63 -37.50 7.53
C PRO A 6 -4.24 -36.42 6.52
N THR A 7 -5.18 -36.08 5.62
CA THR A 7 -5.10 -34.92 4.72
C THR A 7 -5.25 -33.63 5.53
N LEU A 8 -4.17 -33.21 6.18
CA LEU A 8 -4.02 -31.83 6.65
C LEU A 8 -3.40 -31.00 5.54
N SER A 9 -4.24 -30.28 4.81
CA SER A 9 -3.83 -28.99 4.23
C SER A 9 -5.09 -28.23 3.85
N SER A 10 -5.80 -27.75 4.87
CA SER A 10 -6.61 -26.56 4.70
C SER A 10 -5.65 -25.44 4.31
N HIS A 11 -5.52 -25.16 3.02
CA HIS A 11 -5.10 -23.84 2.58
C HIS A 11 -6.26 -22.89 2.84
N ALA A 12 -6.55 -22.70 4.14
CA ALA A 12 -7.47 -21.68 4.60
C ALA A 12 -6.88 -20.35 4.14
N SER A 13 -7.73 -19.57 3.46
CA SER A 13 -7.59 -18.15 3.18
C SER A 13 -6.61 -17.47 4.14
N LEU A 14 -5.45 -17.08 3.60
CA LEU A 14 -4.44 -16.30 4.32
C LEU A 14 -4.29 -14.90 3.69
N GLU A 15 -5.24 -14.51 2.84
CA GLU A 15 -5.25 -13.20 2.16
C GLU A 15 -6.47 -12.34 2.50
N GLU A 16 -7.34 -12.75 3.41
CA GLU A 16 -8.47 -11.95 3.89
C GLU A 16 -8.32 -11.60 5.37
N GLN A 17 -7.18 -11.02 5.77
CA GLN A 17 -6.98 -10.75 7.18
C GLN A 17 -6.48 -9.36 7.55
N TRP A 18 -6.46 -8.38 6.63
CA TRP A 18 -6.16 -7.00 7.01
C TRP A 18 -7.05 -5.93 6.36
N ASP A 19 -8.35 -6.21 6.26
CA ASP A 19 -9.38 -5.15 6.16
C ASP A 19 -10.07 -4.93 7.51
N GLU A 20 -9.29 -4.93 8.59
CA GLU A 20 -9.83 -4.60 9.92
C GLU A 20 -9.93 -3.07 10.02
N GLU A 21 -11.13 -2.53 9.77
CA GLU A 21 -11.50 -1.20 10.25
C GLU A 21 -11.09 -1.12 11.72
N VAL A 22 -10.15 -0.23 12.05
CA VAL A 22 -9.65 -0.10 13.43
C VAL A 22 -10.82 0.41 14.28
N GLU A 23 -11.40 -0.50 15.06
CA GLU A 23 -12.41 -0.18 16.06
C GLU A 23 -11.85 0.93 16.97
N PRO A 24 -12.62 2.00 17.25
CA PRO A 24 -12.13 3.18 17.99
C PRO A 24 -11.61 2.83 19.39
N GLU A 25 -12.01 1.66 19.92
CA GLU A 25 -11.57 1.12 21.21
C GLU A 25 -10.07 0.82 21.26
N GLU A 26 -9.45 0.44 20.13
CA GLU A 26 -8.01 0.12 20.09
C GLU A 26 -7.13 1.37 20.22
N ILE A 27 -7.54 2.49 19.61
CA ILE A 27 -6.78 3.75 19.66
C ILE A 27 -6.64 4.26 21.10
N GLU A 28 -7.69 4.12 21.92
CA GLU A 28 -7.67 4.49 23.34
C GLU A 28 -6.73 3.61 24.18
N THR A 29 -6.60 2.33 23.83
CA THR A 29 -5.64 1.44 24.51
C THR A 29 -4.20 1.80 24.16
N VAL A 30 -3.93 2.11 22.89
CA VAL A 30 -2.59 2.51 22.44
C VAL A 30 -2.18 3.85 23.05
N LEU A 31 -3.11 4.81 23.20
CA LEU A 31 -2.85 6.09 23.88
C LEU A 31 -2.44 5.91 25.36
N LYS A 32 -2.95 4.89 26.04
CA LYS A 32 -2.59 4.59 27.43
C LYS A 32 -1.20 3.95 27.56
N ILE A 33 -0.74 3.26 26.52
CA ILE A 33 0.54 2.52 26.51
C ILE A 33 1.66 3.41 25.97
N ALA A 34 1.38 4.23 24.95
CA ALA A 34 2.39 5.01 24.27
C ALA A 34 2.90 6.19 25.12
N PRO A 35 4.21 6.52 25.03
CA PRO A 35 4.76 7.70 25.66
C PRO A 35 4.01 8.98 25.26
N PRO A 36 3.77 9.93 26.18
CA PRO A 36 3.06 11.17 25.86
C PRO A 36 3.69 12.00 24.74
N SER A 37 5.00 11.85 24.52
CA SER A 37 5.74 12.54 23.45
C SER A 37 5.28 12.16 22.04
N ASP A 38 4.73 10.96 21.90
CA ASP A 38 4.43 10.35 20.60
C ASP A 38 2.95 10.54 20.23
N HIS A 39 2.15 11.06 21.15
CA HIS A 39 0.71 11.24 20.96
C HIS A 39 0.38 12.17 19.79
N LYS A 40 1.29 13.09 19.47
CA LYS A 40 1.19 13.98 18.31
C LYS A 40 1.19 13.28 16.95
N TYR A 41 1.67 12.03 16.88
CA TYR A 41 1.80 11.29 15.62
C TYR A 41 0.65 10.31 15.37
N PHE A 42 -0.20 10.01 16.35
CA PHE A 42 -1.39 9.16 16.14
C PHE A 42 -2.29 9.59 15.00
N PRO A 43 -2.52 10.89 14.76
CA PRO A 43 -3.30 11.31 13.61
C PRO A 43 -2.68 10.97 12.26
N VAL A 44 -1.42 10.54 12.18
CA VAL A 44 -0.73 10.09 10.96
C VAL A 44 -0.82 8.57 10.79
N LEU A 45 -1.01 7.84 11.89
CA LEU A 45 -1.07 6.37 11.91
C LEU A 45 -2.47 5.82 11.59
N SER A 46 -3.44 6.68 11.27
CA SER A 46 -4.79 6.23 10.92
C SER A 46 -4.81 5.67 9.51
N LYS A 47 -5.33 4.44 9.34
CA LYS A 47 -5.50 3.78 8.03
C LYS A 47 -6.17 4.68 6.98
N VAL A 48 -7.19 5.44 7.39
CA VAL A 48 -7.93 6.37 6.50
C VAL A 48 -7.07 7.51 5.95
N LYS A 49 -6.07 7.99 6.70
CA LYS A 49 -5.16 9.04 6.21
C LYS A 49 -3.94 8.48 5.48
N GLU A 50 -3.68 7.19 5.61
CA GLU A 50 -2.64 6.50 4.85
C GLU A 50 -2.97 6.45 3.36
N GLU A 51 -4.26 6.44 3.01
CA GLU A 51 -4.72 6.40 1.61
C GLU A 51 -4.51 7.71 0.83
N LYS A 52 -3.93 8.75 1.45
CA LYS A 52 -3.69 10.05 0.80
C LYS A 52 -2.24 10.48 0.99
N LEU A 53 -1.62 10.94 -0.09
CA LEU A 53 -0.28 11.52 0.01
C LEU A 53 -0.30 12.77 0.89
N PRO A 54 0.75 12.98 1.71
CA PRO A 54 0.94 14.25 2.37
C PRO A 54 1.12 15.36 1.33
N PRO A 55 0.77 16.62 1.67
CA PRO A 55 1.00 17.75 0.79
C PRO A 55 2.49 17.90 0.48
N HIS A 56 2.80 18.31 -0.76
CA HIS A 56 4.16 18.66 -1.19
C HIS A 56 4.84 19.58 -0.16
N CYS A 57 6.08 19.24 0.19
CA CYS A 57 6.81 19.95 1.23
C CYS A 57 8.24 20.30 0.78
N PRO A 58 8.92 21.25 1.45
CA PRO A 58 10.31 21.59 1.11
C PRO A 58 11.30 20.43 1.24
N CYS A 59 10.90 19.35 1.91
CA CYS A 59 11.70 18.13 2.09
C CYS A 59 11.47 17.09 0.99
N ASP A 60 10.68 17.41 -0.03
CA ASP A 60 10.47 16.52 -1.17
C ASP A 60 11.83 16.20 -1.82
N GLN A 61 12.05 14.92 -2.15
CA GLN A 61 13.33 14.46 -2.66
C GLN A 61 13.59 15.03 -4.06
N HIS A 62 14.60 15.89 -4.17
CA HIS A 62 15.14 16.33 -5.45
C HIS A 62 16.17 15.30 -5.95
N ILE A 63 15.97 14.81 -7.17
CA ILE A 63 16.91 13.90 -7.83
C ILE A 63 17.75 14.73 -8.79
N GLU A 64 19.05 14.85 -8.50
CA GLU A 64 20.01 15.48 -9.40
C GLU A 64 20.27 14.58 -10.60
N LEU A 65 20.02 15.10 -11.81
CA LEU A 65 20.19 14.35 -13.05
C LEU A 65 21.53 14.68 -13.70
N GLU A 66 22.28 13.64 -14.11
CA GLU A 66 23.51 13.82 -14.91
C GLU A 66 23.19 14.19 -16.36
N HIS A 67 22.06 13.74 -16.90
CA HIS A 67 21.61 13.96 -18.28
C HIS A 67 20.14 14.39 -18.31
N LEU A 68 19.79 15.34 -19.19
CA LEU A 68 18.50 16.04 -19.16
C LEU A 68 17.31 15.25 -19.72
N LEU A 69 17.53 14.23 -20.56
CA LEU A 69 16.45 13.51 -21.24
C LEU A 69 16.62 12.00 -21.11
N PRO A 70 15.62 11.27 -20.58
CA PRO A 70 15.64 9.83 -20.57
C PRO A 70 15.44 9.28 -21.99
N PRO A 71 16.09 8.16 -22.35
CA PRO A 71 15.78 7.46 -23.58
C PRO A 71 14.35 6.89 -23.51
N VAL A 72 13.56 7.10 -24.56
CA VAL A 72 12.20 6.56 -24.65
C VAL A 72 12.27 5.05 -24.90
N GLY A 73 11.89 4.27 -23.89
CA GLY A 73 11.80 2.81 -23.99
C GLY A 73 10.48 2.35 -24.62
N VAL A 74 10.47 1.10 -25.12
CA VAL A 74 9.23 0.42 -25.53
C VAL A 74 8.52 -0.19 -24.33
N ILE A 75 7.20 -0.17 -24.35
CA ILE A 75 6.38 -0.88 -23.36
C ILE A 75 6.17 -2.32 -23.86
N TYR A 76 6.54 -3.30 -23.04
CA TYR A 76 6.34 -4.71 -23.36
C TYR A 76 4.89 -5.12 -23.16
N THR A 77 4.42 -6.03 -24.00
CA THR A 77 3.06 -6.58 -23.91
C THR A 77 2.95 -7.48 -22.69
N LEU A 78 1.95 -7.24 -21.86
CA LEU A 78 1.61 -8.09 -20.73
C LEU A 78 0.61 -9.18 -21.15
N SER A 79 0.57 -10.29 -20.41
CA SER A 79 -0.52 -11.26 -20.54
C SER A 79 -1.85 -10.64 -20.09
N ASN A 80 -2.97 -11.26 -20.46
CA ASN A 80 -4.30 -10.73 -20.14
C ASN A 80 -4.51 -10.63 -18.62
N THR A 81 -4.12 -11.65 -17.85
CA THR A 81 -4.22 -11.63 -16.38
C THR A 81 -3.35 -10.54 -15.76
N GLU A 82 -2.10 -10.39 -16.21
CA GLU A 82 -1.20 -9.36 -15.71
C GLU A 82 -1.71 -7.96 -16.02
N SER A 83 -2.29 -7.76 -17.21
CA SER A 83 -2.86 -6.47 -17.60
C SER A 83 -4.08 -6.12 -16.75
N GLU A 84 -4.97 -7.08 -16.48
CA GLU A 84 -6.16 -6.85 -15.65
C GLU A 84 -5.77 -6.49 -14.22
N THR A 85 -4.83 -7.23 -13.62
CA THR A 85 -4.31 -6.92 -12.28
C THR A 85 -3.64 -5.54 -12.25
N LEU A 86 -2.82 -5.22 -13.25
CA LEU A 86 -2.15 -3.92 -13.33
C LEU A 86 -3.16 -2.78 -13.47
N TRP A 87 -4.22 -2.95 -14.27
CA TRP A 87 -5.27 -1.94 -14.44
C TRP A 87 -6.04 -1.68 -13.16
N SER A 88 -6.38 -2.73 -12.40
CA SER A 88 -7.00 -2.57 -11.08
C SER A 88 -6.10 -1.74 -10.16
N TYR A 89 -4.82 -2.13 -10.05
CA TYR A 89 -3.86 -1.43 -9.21
C TYR A 89 -3.69 0.03 -9.61
N ILE A 90 -3.52 0.32 -10.91
CA ILE A 90 -3.35 1.71 -11.39
C ILE A 90 -4.61 2.52 -11.06
N SER A 91 -5.81 1.98 -11.27
CA SER A 91 -7.07 2.69 -11.01
C SER A 91 -7.19 3.07 -9.53
N ASP A 92 -6.96 2.12 -8.62
CA ASP A 92 -7.03 2.34 -7.18
C ASP A 92 -6.01 3.41 -6.72
N ASN A 93 -4.80 3.38 -7.27
CA ASN A 93 -3.73 4.32 -6.90
C ASN A 93 -3.90 5.70 -7.57
N VAL A 94 -4.61 5.79 -8.69
CA VAL A 94 -5.02 7.07 -9.27
C VAL A 94 -6.11 7.71 -8.41
N GLU A 95 -7.08 6.94 -7.91
CA GLU A 95 -8.10 7.43 -6.98
C GLU A 95 -7.48 7.93 -5.66
N LYS A 96 -6.46 7.24 -5.15
CA LYS A 96 -5.66 7.66 -3.98
C LYS A 96 -4.72 8.85 -4.23
N VAL A 97 -4.64 9.33 -5.49
CA VAL A 97 -3.76 10.43 -5.93
C VAL A 97 -2.26 10.07 -5.77
N PHE A 98 -1.93 8.78 -5.70
CA PHE A 98 -0.54 8.30 -5.66
C PHE A 98 0.10 8.37 -7.04
N ILE A 99 -0.69 8.09 -8.08
CA ILE A 99 -0.28 8.17 -9.49
C ILE A 99 -1.06 9.30 -10.16
N ARG A 100 -0.36 10.12 -10.94
CA ARG A 100 -0.98 11.19 -11.74
C ARG A 100 -0.53 11.09 -13.21
N PRO A 101 -1.43 11.36 -14.18
CA PRO A 101 -1.02 11.49 -15.57
C PRO A 101 -0.05 12.67 -15.71
N SER A 102 1.03 12.47 -16.45
CA SER A 102 2.01 13.51 -16.76
C SER A 102 2.55 13.33 -18.17
N SER A 103 3.12 14.40 -18.72
CA SER A 103 3.89 14.36 -19.96
C SER A 103 5.35 14.50 -19.59
N SER A 104 6.17 13.51 -19.94
CA SER A 104 7.63 13.49 -19.79
C SER A 104 8.32 14.07 -21.01
#